data_AF-A0A7Y6XFN0-F1
#
_entry.id   AF-A0A7Y6XFN0-F1
#
_cell.length_a   1.000
_cell.length_b   1.000
_cell.length_c   1.000
_cell.angle_alpha   90.00
_cell.angle_beta   90.00
_cell.angle_gamma   90.00
#
_symmetry.space_group_name_H-M   'P 1'
#
loop_
_entity.id
_entity.type
_entity.pdbx_description
1 polymer ?
#
loop_
_entity_poly.entity_id
_entity_poly.type
_entity_poly.pdbx_seq_one_letter_code
_entity_poly.pdbx_strand_id
1 'polypeptide(L)'
;MRPLHIVVALITFAACVVYSRPYWIFVSRTDTGVPRGFYLCGPHEGPAPSTRYCIVGMDGIILRDDRAPSGRIERIWYLNADGKTEYAREVISP
;
A
#
# COMPACT_ATOMS: atom_id res chain seq x y z
N MET A 1 7.54 -30.37 19.78
CA MET A 1 7.65 -29.30 18.77
C MET A 1 9.11 -28.86 18.69
N ARG A 2 9.77 -28.98 17.54
CA ARG A 2 11.18 -28.60 17.39
C ARG A 2 11.30 -27.07 17.45
N PRO A 3 12.29 -26.50 18.17
CA PRO A 3 12.44 -25.05 18.33
C PRO A 3 12.50 -24.31 16.98
N LEU A 4 13.06 -24.95 15.95
CA LEU A 4 13.08 -24.45 14.57
C LEU A 4 11.68 -24.14 14.00
N HIS A 5 10.67 -24.97 14.29
CA HIS A 5 9.32 -24.78 13.75
C HIS A 5 8.60 -23.59 14.39
N ILE A 6 8.89 -23.34 15.68
CA ILE A 6 8.37 -22.20 16.42
C ILE A 6 8.96 -20.89 15.88
N VAL A 7 10.27 -20.88 15.60
CA VAL A 7 10.96 -19.72 15.02
C VAL A 7 10.42 -19.39 13.62
N VAL A 8 10.26 -20.40 12.75
CA VAL A 8 9.70 -20.21 11.40
C VAL A 8 8.26 -19.67 11.47
N ALA A 9 7.42 -20.24 12.33
CA ALA A 9 6.05 -19.77 12.52
C ALA A 9 6.00 -18.32 13.01
N LEU A 10 6.87 -17.94 13.96
CA LEU A 10 6.99 -16.57 14.47
C LEU A 10 7.42 -15.58 13.39
N ILE A 11 8.42 -15.92 12.58
CA ILE A 11 8.88 -15.06 11.48
C ILE A 11 7.77 -14.85 10.45
N THR A 12 7.05 -15.92 10.12
CA THR A 12 5.98 -15.85 9.11
C THR A 12 4.80 -15.02 9.64
N PHE A 13 4.45 -15.20 10.91
CA PHE A 13 3.40 -14.41 11.57
C PHE A 13 3.80 -12.93 11.67
N ALA A 14 5.03 -12.62 12.09
CA ALA A 14 5.53 -11.26 12.16
C ALA A 14 5.56 -10.57 10.79
N ALA A 15 5.99 -11.29 9.75
CA ALA A 15 5.96 -10.80 8.37
C ALA A 15 4.53 -10.48 7.92
N CYS A 16 3.57 -11.38 8.17
CA CYS A 16 2.15 -11.13 7.90
C CYS A 16 1.64 -9.89 8.63
N VAL A 17 1.89 -9.77 9.94
CA VAL A 17 1.41 -8.63 10.74
C VAL A 17 1.96 -7.29 10.24
N VAL A 18 3.25 -7.22 9.90
CA VAL A 18 3.86 -5.99 9.38
C VAL A 18 3.29 -5.65 8.00
N TYR A 19 3.05 -6.67 7.17
CA TYR A 19 2.47 -6.46 5.85
C TYR A 19 1.03 -5.97 5.96
N SER A 20 0.21 -6.59 6.80
CA SER A 20 -1.24 -6.33 6.89
C SER A 20 -1.61 -5.01 7.58
N ARG A 21 -0.65 -4.26 8.14
CA ARG A 21 -0.98 -3.04 8.89
C ARG A 21 -1.39 -1.90 7.96
N PRO A 22 -2.55 -1.28 8.20
CA PRO A 22 -2.90 -0.05 7.53
C PRO A 22 -1.97 1.07 8.00
N TYR A 23 -1.71 2.04 7.13
CA TYR A 23 -0.91 3.23 7.45
C TYR A 23 -1.59 4.48 6.90
N TRP A 24 -1.27 5.63 7.46
CA TRP A 24 -1.74 6.91 6.97
C TRP A 24 -0.69 7.54 6.07
N ILE A 25 -1.10 8.08 4.92
CA ILE A 25 -0.27 8.94 4.08
C ILE A 25 -0.85 10.34 4.04
N PHE A 26 0.01 11.35 4.15
CA PHE A 26 -0.37 12.73 3.90
C PHE A 26 -0.20 13.05 2.42
N VAL A 27 -1.28 13.47 1.77
CA VAL A 27 -1.28 13.92 0.37
C VAL A 27 -1.35 15.44 0.35
N SER A 28 -0.25 16.06 -0.09
CA SER A 28 -0.12 17.52 -0.23
C SER A 28 -0.27 18.00 -1.68
N ARG A 29 -0.36 17.07 -2.63
CA ARG A 29 -0.49 17.34 -4.07
C ARG A 29 -1.81 18.04 -4.41
N THR A 30 -1.78 18.93 -5.39
CA THR A 30 -2.96 19.68 -5.88
C THR A 30 -3.29 19.43 -7.34
N ASP A 31 -2.40 18.75 -8.04
CA ASP A 31 -2.47 18.43 -9.47
C ASP A 31 -3.26 17.14 -9.75
N THR A 32 -3.63 16.38 -8.73
CA THR A 32 -4.36 15.12 -8.84
C THR A 32 -5.88 15.27 -8.72
N GLY A 33 -6.42 16.49 -8.55
CA GLY A 33 -7.86 16.70 -8.30
C GLY A 33 -8.38 16.13 -6.96
N VAL A 34 -7.52 15.50 -6.17
CA VAL A 34 -7.83 14.92 -4.86
C VAL A 34 -7.61 15.98 -3.76
N PRO A 35 -8.51 16.09 -2.75
CA PRO A 35 -8.30 17.00 -1.63
C PRO A 35 -7.00 16.72 -0.87
N ARG A 36 -6.33 17.76 -0.38
CA ARG A 36 -5.20 17.58 0.53
C ARG A 36 -5.67 16.97 1.85
N GLY A 37 -4.92 16.04 2.41
CA GLY A 37 -5.30 15.41 3.68
C GLY A 37 -4.57 14.12 3.99
N PHE A 38 -4.95 13.51 5.11
CA PHE A 38 -4.49 12.18 5.50
C PHE A 38 -5.45 11.12 4.97
N TYR A 39 -4.88 10.12 4.29
CA TYR A 39 -5.63 9.00 3.73
C TYR A 39 -5.15 7.69 4.31
N LEU A 40 -6.11 6.82 4.65
CA LEU A 40 -5.82 5.48 5.15
C LEU A 40 -5.48 4.58 3.97
N CYS A 41 -4.34 3.92 4.07
CA CYS A 41 -3.84 2.96 3.10
C CYS A 41 -3.91 1.57 3.70
N GLY A 42 -4.63 0.67 3.04
CA GLY A 42 -4.85 -0.69 3.50
C GLY A 42 -4.41 -1.74 2.47
N PRO A 43 -4.26 -3.01 2.89
CA PRO A 43 -4.09 -4.11 1.96
C PRO A 43 -5.27 -4.21 0.98
N HIS A 44 -4.98 -4.55 -0.28
CA HIS A 44 -6.02 -4.93 -1.21
C HIS A 44 -6.60 -6.30 -0.82
N GLU A 45 -7.92 -6.42 -0.80
CA GLU A 45 -8.64 -7.68 -0.55
C GLU A 45 -8.62 -8.65 -1.76
N GLY A 46 -7.59 -8.55 -2.61
CA GLY A 46 -7.42 -9.36 -3.82
C GLY A 46 -6.20 -10.29 -3.75
N PRO A 47 -5.90 -11.03 -4.83
CA PRO A 47 -4.80 -12.00 -4.88
C PRO A 47 -3.40 -11.37 -4.78
N ALA A 48 -3.30 -10.04 -4.71
CA ALA A 48 -2.06 -9.28 -4.60
C ALA A 48 -1.86 -8.75 -3.16
N PRO A 49 -1.41 -9.59 -2.20
CA PRO A 49 -1.22 -9.16 -0.81
C PRO A 49 -0.16 -8.07 -0.66
N SER A 50 0.67 -7.85 -1.68
CA SER A 50 1.70 -6.80 -1.78
C SER A 50 1.21 -5.43 -2.19
N THR A 51 0.00 -5.35 -2.73
CA THR A 51 -0.57 -4.10 -3.20
C THR A 51 -1.31 -3.42 -2.05
N ARG A 52 -1.05 -2.13 -1.86
CA ARG A 52 -1.74 -1.28 -0.89
C ARG A 52 -2.46 -0.18 -1.63
N TYR A 53 -3.72 0.06 -1.26
CA TYR A 53 -4.51 1.15 -1.81
C TYR A 53 -4.81 2.18 -0.74
N CYS A 54 -4.65 3.45 -1.08
CA CYS A 54 -5.12 4.56 -0.25
C CYS A 54 -6.43 5.07 -0.83
N ILE A 55 -7.48 5.06 -0.02
CA ILE A 55 -8.85 5.29 -0.47
C ILE A 55 -9.37 6.65 0.03
N VAL A 56 -10.00 7.41 -0.87
CA VAL A 56 -10.82 8.59 -0.58
C VAL A 56 -12.28 8.15 -0.47
N GLY A 57 -12.88 8.28 0.71
CA GLY A 57 -14.26 7.86 0.93
C GLY A 57 -14.44 6.34 0.78
N MET A 58 -15.62 5.89 0.32
CA MET A 58 -15.94 4.47 0.22
C MET A 58 -15.43 3.79 -1.07
N ASP A 59 -15.28 4.54 -2.17
CA ASP A 59 -15.10 3.94 -3.51
C ASP A 59 -13.86 4.47 -4.26
N GLY A 60 -13.13 5.43 -3.69
CA GLY A 60 -12.16 6.22 -4.44
C GLY A 60 -10.70 5.81 -4.24
N ILE A 61 -9.96 5.39 -5.27
CA ILE A 61 -8.52 5.08 -5.14
C ILE A 61 -7.67 6.25 -5.64
N ILE A 62 -6.72 6.70 -4.82
CA ILE A 62 -5.80 7.81 -5.19
C ILE A 62 -4.34 7.41 -5.27
N LEU A 63 -4.00 6.30 -4.62
CA LEU A 63 -2.64 5.78 -4.57
C LEU A 63 -2.69 4.26 -4.58
N ARG A 64 -1.77 3.66 -5.34
CA ARG A 64 -1.43 2.25 -5.27
C ARG A 64 0.07 2.12 -4.97
N ASP A 65 0.40 1.45 -3.88
CA ASP A 65 1.78 1.07 -3.56
C ASP A 65 1.94 -0.44 -3.78
N ASP A 66 2.75 -0.83 -4.76
CA ASP A 66 3.17 -2.21 -4.99
C ASP A 66 4.52 -2.45 -4.33
N ARG A 67 4.53 -3.30 -3.30
CA ARG A 67 5.76 -3.62 -2.54
C ARG A 67 6.39 -4.92 -3.02
N ALA A 68 7.63 -4.83 -3.50
CA ALA A 68 8.44 -5.99 -3.80
C ALA A 68 9.07 -6.57 -2.52
N PRO A 69 9.36 -7.88 -2.48
CA PRO A 69 10.11 -8.50 -1.37
C PRO A 69 11.48 -7.86 -1.11
N SER A 70 12.07 -7.22 -2.13
CA SER A 70 13.34 -6.49 -2.03
C SER A 70 13.25 -5.16 -1.25
N GLY A 71 12.05 -4.75 -0.83
CA GLY A 71 11.81 -3.45 -0.22
C GLY A 71 11.57 -2.33 -1.23
N ARG A 72 11.70 -2.59 -2.54
CA ARG A 72 11.33 -1.64 -3.59
C ARG A 72 9.82 -1.40 -3.55
N ILE A 73 9.41 -0.12 -3.54
CA ILE A 73 8.02 0.30 -3.59
C ILE A 73 7.80 1.00 -4.92
N GLU A 74 6.88 0.48 -5.72
CA GLU A 74 6.37 1.15 -6.90
C GLU A 74 5.07 1.85 -6.53
N ARG A 75 5.12 3.19 -6.50
CA ARG A 75 4.02 4.05 -6.07
C ARG A 75 3.37 4.67 -7.29
N ILE A 76 2.08 4.43 -7.46
CA ILE A 76 1.28 4.90 -8.59
C ILE A 76 0.23 5.87 -8.03
N TRP A 77 0.23 7.08 -8.57
CA TRP A 77 -0.74 8.13 -8.28
C TRP A 77 -1.80 8.16 -9.37
N TYR A 78 -3.06 8.33 -8.99
CA TYR A 78 -4.17 8.45 -9.94
C TYR A 78 -4.64 9.90 -10.09
N LEU A 79 -5.05 10.25 -11.31
CA LEU A 79 -5.59 11.58 -11.68
C LEU A 79 -6.95 11.86 -11.07
N ASN A 80 -7.70 10.81 -10.74
CA ASN A 80 -9.01 10.86 -10.12
C ASN A 80 -9.13 9.68 -9.15
N ALA A 81 -10.13 9.74 -8.28
CA ALA A 81 -10.43 8.65 -7.36
C ALA A 81 -10.98 7.39 -8.07
N ASP A 82 -11.08 7.34 -9.40
CA ASP A 82 -11.59 6.17 -10.12
C ASP A 82 -10.60 5.01 -10.20
N GLY A 83 -9.32 5.25 -9.85
CA GLY A 83 -8.25 4.25 -9.92
C GLY A 83 -7.91 3.79 -11.34
N LYS A 84 -8.33 4.53 -12.39
CA LYS A 84 -8.17 4.12 -13.80
C LYS A 84 -7.11 4.91 -14.53
N THR A 85 -7.02 6.21 -14.26
CA THR A 85 -6.09 7.09 -14.99
C THR A 85 -4.85 7.36 -14.15
N GLU A 86 -3.72 6.76 -14.52
CA GLU A 86 -2.44 7.01 -13.87
C GLU A 86 -1.96 8.44 -14.18
N TYR A 87 -1.60 9.16 -13.12
CA TYR A 87 -1.03 10.50 -13.18
C TYR A 87 0.51 10.44 -13.18
N ALA A 88 1.07 9.72 -12.20
CA ALA A 88 2.50 9.62 -12.00
C ALA A 88 2.86 8.27 -11.38
N ARG A 89 4.10 7.87 -11.62
CA ARG A 89 4.69 6.65 -11.08
C ARG A 89 6.05 6.96 -10.49
N GLU A 90 6.26 6.54 -9.26
CA GLU A 90 7.47 6.76 -8.47
C GLU A 90 8.03 5.41 -8.06
N VAL A 91 9.35 5.25 -8.16
CA VAL A 91 10.05 4.06 -7.66
C VAL A 91 10.88 4.47 -6.46
N ILE A 92 10.48 3.96 -5.29
CA ILE A 92 11.20 4.17 -4.03
C ILE A 92 11.99 2.90 -3.78
N SER A 93 13.30 2.99 -3.93
CA SER A 93 14.24 1.93 -3.53
C SER A 93 14.81 2.24 -2.14
N PRO A 94 15.09 1.22 -1.32
CA PRO A 94 15.77 1.40 -0.04
C PRO A 94 17.19 1.96 -0.21
#